data_AF-A0A932TD84-F1
#
_entry.id   AF-A0A932TD84-F1
#
_cell.length_a   1.000
_cell.length_b   1.000
_cell.length_c   1.000
_cell.angle_alpha   90.00
_cell.angle_beta   90.00
_cell.angle_gamma   90.00
#
_symmetry.space_group_name_H-M   'P 1'
#
loop_
_entity.id
_entity.type
_entity.pdbx_description
1 polymer ?
#
loop_
_entity_poly.entity_id
_entity_poly.type
_entity_poly.pdbx_seq_one_letter_code
_entity_poly.pdbx_strand_id
1 'polypeptide(L)'
;MNEFWITYWAVVAFVFGAIVGSFLNVCVWRLPRGESLVYPPSHCPACGHQLQIWPDMIPLISQLAYRSRCRYCGERFSWRYFWVELATGVAFSALTLRFGSNLWDLFPALIWIAALTVVVFVDLEHYIIPDVLPLIAVGAGVVREMGPVVFGGGSLQRPIPGTGWTAPVPLSLWGAIVCFIAMWALAALSSAAWGREAMGSGDSLLAAALGAFLWPIRLVVVALIIAVALGTVAGLTQAALAKRASATGGQEIERHAAAEDPLPPLPAASRVGRLLTVMGVGLALLAGWVLLPESDLQGIGGGPWVWSTVLVVAVCAIGMGAYRWWEGDRHWAPMADAAFEASPDLGPRYVPFGPYLVMGGLVAALFGDRLIQWYLAASGLAATGLVPGAILATP
;
A
#
# COMPACT_ATOMS: atom_id res chain seq x y z
N MET A 1 10.79 -13.64 -28.80
CA MET A 1 11.54 -12.37 -28.92
C MET A 1 13.00 -12.69 -28.69
N ASN A 2 13.94 -12.28 -29.55
CA ASN A 2 15.36 -12.63 -29.37
C ASN A 2 15.88 -12.08 -28.05
N GLU A 3 16.80 -12.80 -27.38
CA GLU A 3 17.38 -12.39 -26.09
C GLU A 3 17.90 -10.96 -26.11
N PHE A 4 18.55 -10.57 -27.22
CA PHE A 4 19.01 -9.21 -27.46
C PHE A 4 17.91 -8.14 -27.26
N TRP A 5 16.71 -8.35 -27.82
CA TRP A 5 15.63 -7.37 -27.72
C TRP A 5 15.05 -7.28 -26.31
N ILE A 6 14.98 -8.40 -25.59
CA ILE A 6 14.54 -8.43 -24.19
C ILE A 6 15.50 -7.60 -23.34
N THR A 7 16.81 -7.87 -23.46
CA THR A 7 17.84 -7.13 -22.73
C THR A 7 17.84 -5.65 -23.10
N TYR A 8 17.71 -5.33 -24.39
CA TYR A 8 17.64 -3.94 -24.87
C TYR A 8 16.50 -3.17 -24.20
N TRP A 9 15.27 -3.69 -24.25
CA TRP A 9 14.11 -3.02 -23.67
C TRP A 9 14.17 -2.94 -22.14
N ALA A 10 14.75 -3.95 -21.48
CA ALA A 10 14.99 -3.90 -20.04
C ALA A 10 15.97 -2.77 -19.67
N VAL A 11 17.05 -2.59 -20.42
CA VAL A 11 18.02 -1.51 -20.19
C VAL A 11 17.39 -0.13 -20.47
N VAL A 12 16.62 -0.01 -21.56
CA VAL A 12 15.90 1.24 -21.86
C VAL A 12 14.92 1.58 -20.74
N ALA A 13 14.16 0.59 -20.23
CA ALA A 13 13.26 0.77 -19.11
C ALA A 13 14.00 1.12 -17.81
N PHE A 14 15.18 0.56 -17.57
CA PHE A 14 16.03 0.91 -16.43
C PHE A 14 16.42 2.38 -16.46
N VAL A 15 16.96 2.84 -17.59
CA VAL A 15 17.40 4.23 -17.76
C VAL A 15 16.23 5.18 -17.63
N PHE A 16 15.10 4.88 -18.28
CA PHE A 16 13.89 5.69 -18.16
C PHE A 16 13.36 5.71 -16.71
N GLY A 17 13.33 4.56 -16.04
CA GLY A 17 12.94 4.46 -14.64
C GLY A 17 13.87 5.25 -13.70
N ALA A 18 15.18 5.28 -13.96
CA ALA A 18 16.11 6.11 -13.20
C ALA A 18 15.87 7.61 -13.42
N ILE A 19 15.55 8.03 -14.64
CA ILE A 19 15.14 9.42 -14.94
C ILE A 19 13.85 9.79 -14.19
N VAL A 20 12.84 8.93 -14.24
CA VAL A 20 11.60 9.10 -13.48
C VAL A 20 11.90 9.14 -11.98
N GLY A 21 12.75 8.25 -11.47
CA GLY A 21 13.18 8.21 -10.07
C GLY A 21 13.84 9.53 -9.61
N SER A 22 14.57 10.21 -10.49
CA SER A 22 15.13 11.53 -10.20
C SER A 22 14.04 12.59 -9.98
N PHE A 23 12.95 12.52 -10.75
CA PHE A 23 11.74 13.33 -10.48
C PHE A 23 11.01 12.88 -9.21
N LEU A 24 10.89 11.57 -8.95
CA LEU A 24 10.24 11.07 -7.73
C LEU A 24 10.95 11.55 -6.45
N ASN A 25 12.27 11.79 -6.49
CA ASN A 25 12.97 12.43 -5.38
C ASN A 25 12.43 13.83 -5.04
N VAL A 26 11.97 14.59 -6.03
CA VAL A 26 11.29 15.88 -5.82
C VAL A 26 9.95 15.64 -5.14
N CYS A 27 9.18 14.65 -5.59
CA CYS A 27 7.90 14.29 -4.96
C CYS A 27 8.08 13.87 -3.49
N VAL A 28 9.05 13.02 -3.19
CA VAL A 28 9.35 12.57 -1.81
C VAL A 28 9.66 13.75 -0.90
N TRP A 29 10.42 14.74 -1.38
CA TRP A 29 10.76 15.92 -0.59
C TRP A 29 9.58 16.89 -0.43
N ARG A 30 8.91 17.23 -1.53
CA ARG A 30 7.96 18.35 -1.60
C ARG A 30 6.54 18.00 -1.19
N LEU A 31 6.09 16.79 -1.49
CA LEU A 31 4.70 16.40 -1.27
C LEU A 31 4.30 16.40 0.21
N PRO A 32 5.12 15.87 1.16
CA PRO A 32 4.86 15.97 2.60
C PRO A 32 4.81 17.41 3.12
N ARG A 33 5.53 18.32 2.46
CA ARG A 33 5.69 19.72 2.86
C ARG A 33 4.66 20.65 2.19
N GLY A 34 3.79 20.12 1.34
CA GLY A 34 2.84 20.93 0.56
C GLY A 34 3.53 21.90 -0.42
N GLU A 35 4.79 21.65 -0.77
CA GLU A 35 5.56 22.50 -1.68
C GLU A 35 5.17 22.22 -3.15
N SER A 36 5.33 23.22 -4.02
CA SER A 36 5.06 23.05 -5.45
C SER A 36 6.05 22.08 -6.11
N LEU A 37 5.54 21.08 -6.83
CA LEU A 37 6.35 20.10 -7.56
C LEU A 37 7.06 20.68 -8.79
N VAL A 38 6.57 21.80 -9.32
CA VAL A 38 7.02 22.38 -10.60
C VAL A 38 8.06 23.48 -10.40
N TYR A 39 7.89 24.31 -9.36
CA TYR A 39 8.73 25.48 -9.12
C TYR A 39 8.97 25.68 -7.62
N PRO A 40 10.18 26.03 -7.16
CA PRO A 40 11.39 26.36 -7.93
C PRO A 40 12.10 25.13 -8.52
N PRO A 41 13.07 25.30 -9.44
CA PRO A 41 13.93 24.21 -9.89
C PRO A 41 14.70 23.53 -8.75
N SER A 42 15.27 22.36 -9.04
CA SER A 42 16.14 21.63 -8.10
C SER A 42 17.36 22.46 -7.71
N HIS A 43 17.61 22.60 -6.42
CA HIS A 43 18.70 23.40 -5.87
C HIS A 43 19.35 22.70 -4.68
N CYS A 44 20.58 23.07 -4.38
CA CYS A 44 21.26 22.61 -3.18
C CYS A 44 20.66 23.33 -1.94
N PRO A 45 20.24 22.61 -0.89
CA PRO A 45 19.62 23.23 0.28
C PRO A 45 20.63 24.05 1.12
N ALA A 46 21.94 23.80 1.00
CA ALA A 46 22.95 24.51 1.77
C ALA A 46 23.44 25.80 1.10
N CYS A 47 23.71 25.78 -0.22
CA CYS A 47 24.23 26.95 -0.92
C CYS A 47 23.20 27.66 -1.81
N GLY A 48 21.99 27.11 -1.98
CA GLY A 48 20.95 27.65 -2.85
C GLY A 48 21.26 27.56 -4.35
N HIS A 49 22.41 27.00 -4.74
CA HIS A 49 22.81 26.89 -6.14
C HIS A 49 21.83 25.99 -6.92
N GLN A 50 21.36 26.49 -8.06
CA GLN A 50 20.48 25.74 -8.95
C GLN A 50 21.25 24.62 -9.65
N LEU A 51 20.84 23.38 -9.41
CA LEU A 51 21.47 22.19 -9.97
C LEU A 51 21.20 22.11 -11.48
N GLN A 52 22.23 21.86 -12.27
CA GLN A 52 22.12 21.71 -13.71
C GLN A 52 21.73 20.27 -14.07
N ILE A 53 20.89 20.08 -15.09
CA ILE A 53 20.49 18.74 -15.55
C ILE A 53 21.73 17.90 -15.88
N TRP A 54 22.72 18.51 -16.53
CA TRP A 54 24.02 17.91 -16.76
C TRP A 54 25.12 18.87 -16.28
N PRO A 55 26.06 18.42 -15.42
CA PRO A 55 26.27 17.05 -14.94
C PRO A 55 25.71 16.75 -13.53
N ASP A 56 24.93 17.64 -12.91
CA ASP A 56 24.58 17.51 -11.48
C ASP A 56 23.40 16.54 -11.23
N MET A 57 22.53 16.32 -12.21
CA MET A 57 21.31 15.50 -12.10
C MET A 57 21.29 14.27 -13.03
N ILE A 58 22.45 13.70 -13.36
CA ILE A 58 22.50 12.42 -14.09
C ILE A 58 22.12 11.31 -13.10
N PRO A 59 21.00 10.58 -13.30
CA PRO A 59 20.53 9.58 -12.36
C PRO A 59 21.60 8.53 -12.07
N LEU A 60 21.76 8.15 -10.81
CA LEU A 60 22.77 7.24 -10.23
C LEU A 60 24.22 7.73 -10.34
N ILE A 61 24.61 8.24 -11.51
CA ILE A 61 25.98 8.58 -11.86
C ILE A 61 26.45 9.80 -11.08
N SER A 62 25.65 10.88 -11.01
CA SER A 62 26.07 12.10 -10.33
C SER A 62 26.33 11.86 -8.84
N GLN A 63 25.49 11.07 -8.16
CA GLN A 63 25.72 10.71 -6.76
C GLN A 63 27.00 9.88 -6.57
N LEU A 64 27.25 8.88 -7.41
CA LEU A 64 28.47 8.07 -7.30
C LEU A 64 29.73 8.89 -7.61
N ALA A 65 29.70 9.67 -8.70
CA ALA A 65 30.83 10.46 -9.16
C ALA A 65 31.28 11.50 -8.13
N TYR A 66 30.32 12.18 -7.49
CA TYR A 66 30.60 13.21 -6.49
C TYR A 66 30.53 12.70 -5.05
N ARG A 67 30.40 11.38 -4.83
CA ARG A 67 30.27 10.74 -3.51
C ARG A 67 29.19 11.39 -2.63
N SER A 68 28.01 11.57 -3.23
CA SER A 68 26.83 12.23 -2.68
C SER A 68 27.13 13.64 -2.13
N ARG A 69 28.03 14.41 -2.77
CA ARG A 69 28.33 15.79 -2.38
C ARG A 69 27.97 16.79 -3.45
N CYS A 70 27.55 17.97 -3.03
CA CYS A 70 27.37 19.11 -3.91
C CYS A 70 28.72 19.49 -4.54
N ARG A 71 28.75 19.64 -5.86
CA ARG A 71 29.93 20.05 -6.62
C ARG A 71 30.43 21.46 -6.25
N TYR A 72 29.53 22.32 -5.79
CA TYR A 72 29.82 23.74 -5.58
C TYR A 72 30.23 24.06 -4.14
N CYS A 73 29.53 23.49 -3.14
CA CYS A 73 29.81 23.76 -1.72
C CYS A 73 30.38 22.56 -0.94
N GLY A 74 30.41 21.36 -1.52
CA GLY A 74 30.93 20.15 -0.86
C GLY A 74 30.00 19.51 0.19
N GLU A 75 28.82 20.11 0.42
CA GLU A 75 27.81 19.61 1.36
C GLU A 75 27.32 18.21 0.94
N ARG A 76 27.03 17.34 1.92
CA ARG A 76 26.58 15.98 1.64
C ARG A 76 25.07 15.93 1.41
N PHE A 77 24.68 15.38 0.27
CA PHE A 77 23.33 14.89 0.01
C PHE A 77 23.11 13.52 0.63
N SER A 78 21.85 13.24 1.00
CA SER A 78 21.42 11.92 1.44
C SER A 78 21.60 10.88 0.32
N TRP A 79 21.97 9.65 0.70
CA TRP A 79 22.00 8.51 -0.22
C TRP A 79 20.59 8.06 -0.64
N ARG A 80 19.52 8.62 -0.05
CA ARG A 80 18.15 8.38 -0.49
C ARG A 80 18.00 8.60 -2.00
N TYR A 81 18.57 9.67 -2.54
CA TYR A 81 18.34 9.99 -3.96
C TYR A 81 18.81 8.87 -4.88
N PHE A 82 20.00 8.31 -4.62
CA PHE A 82 20.50 7.13 -5.34
C PHE A 82 19.58 5.92 -5.18
N TRP A 83 19.13 5.63 -3.95
CA TRP A 83 18.26 4.47 -3.72
C TRP A 83 16.90 4.61 -4.39
N VAL A 84 16.30 5.81 -4.43
CA VAL A 84 15.06 6.08 -5.15
C VAL A 84 15.24 5.85 -6.65
N GLU A 85 16.30 6.40 -7.23
CA GLU A 85 16.62 6.26 -8.66
C GLU A 85 16.87 4.79 -9.03
N LEU A 86 17.61 4.07 -8.19
CA LEU A 86 17.96 2.67 -8.43
C LEU A 86 16.72 1.77 -8.29
N ALA A 87 15.95 1.95 -7.21
CA ALA A 87 14.74 1.18 -6.98
C ALA A 87 13.72 1.39 -8.12
N THR A 88 13.55 2.64 -8.57
CA THR A 88 12.63 2.95 -9.69
C THR A 88 13.12 2.32 -10.99
N GLY A 89 14.42 2.44 -11.31
CA GLY A 89 15.01 1.83 -12.51
C GLY A 89 14.88 0.31 -12.53
N VAL A 90 15.20 -0.36 -11.41
CA VAL A 90 15.06 -1.82 -11.28
C VAL A 90 13.59 -2.23 -11.41
N ALA A 91 12.67 -1.52 -10.74
CA ALA A 91 11.26 -1.85 -10.77
C ALA A 91 10.64 -1.67 -12.17
N PHE A 92 11.00 -0.59 -12.88
CA PHE A 92 10.57 -0.36 -14.26
C PHE A 92 11.06 -1.46 -15.20
N SER A 93 12.31 -1.89 -15.03
CA SER A 93 12.89 -3.00 -15.81
C SER A 93 12.14 -4.30 -15.55
N ALA A 94 11.90 -4.63 -14.27
CA ALA A 94 11.19 -5.85 -13.89
C ALA A 94 9.75 -5.88 -14.42
N LEU A 95 9.03 -4.75 -14.33
CA LEU A 95 7.67 -4.64 -14.88
C LEU A 95 7.65 -4.68 -16.41
N THR A 96 8.67 -4.13 -17.08
CA THR A 96 8.80 -4.24 -18.54
C THR A 96 9.04 -5.68 -18.97
N LEU A 97 9.82 -6.45 -18.22
CA LEU A 97 9.99 -7.89 -18.48
C LEU A 97 8.70 -8.69 -18.23
N ARG A 98 7.83 -8.24 -17.32
CA ARG A 98 6.56 -8.90 -16.98
C ARG A 98 5.40 -8.53 -17.91
N PHE A 99 5.25 -7.24 -18.20
CA PHE A 99 4.10 -6.67 -18.91
C PHE A 99 4.45 -6.12 -20.30
N GLY A 100 5.71 -6.20 -20.74
CA GLY A 100 6.17 -5.61 -21.99
C GLY A 100 5.54 -6.18 -23.26
N SER A 101 4.87 -7.33 -23.19
CA SER A 101 4.08 -7.88 -24.30
C SER A 101 2.80 -7.08 -24.57
N ASN A 102 2.27 -6.36 -23.58
CA ASN A 102 1.07 -5.54 -23.70
C ASN A 102 1.32 -4.15 -23.11
N LEU A 103 1.47 -3.16 -23.99
CA LEU A 103 1.71 -1.78 -23.56
C LEU A 103 0.58 -1.21 -22.69
N TRP A 104 -0.66 -1.69 -22.88
CA TRP A 104 -1.79 -1.28 -22.06
C TRP A 104 -1.68 -1.76 -20.61
N ASP A 105 -1.03 -2.91 -20.37
CA ASP A 105 -0.71 -3.36 -19.02
C ASP A 105 0.54 -2.67 -18.47
N LEU A 106 1.53 -2.45 -19.33
CA LEU A 106 2.82 -1.88 -18.94
C LEU A 106 2.69 -0.44 -18.41
N PHE A 107 2.08 0.48 -19.16
CA PHE A 107 2.07 1.89 -18.76
C PHE A 107 1.40 2.13 -17.39
N PRO A 108 0.22 1.57 -17.10
CA PRO A 108 -0.35 1.66 -15.77
C PRO A 108 0.52 0.98 -14.70
N ALA A 109 1.19 -0.14 -15.01
CA ALA A 109 2.13 -0.76 -14.06
C ALA A 109 3.29 0.17 -13.69
N LEU A 110 3.83 0.92 -14.66
CA LEU A 110 4.90 1.89 -14.42
C LEU A 110 4.41 3.08 -13.57
N ILE A 111 3.19 3.58 -13.83
CA ILE A 111 2.57 4.65 -13.01
C ILE A 111 2.32 4.16 -11.58
N TRP A 112 1.77 2.95 -11.45
CA TRP A 112 1.49 2.31 -10.17
C TRP A 112 2.76 2.21 -9.33
N ILE A 113 3.84 1.64 -9.87
CA ILE A 113 5.08 1.49 -9.09
C ILE A 113 5.78 2.82 -8.82
N ALA A 114 5.66 3.81 -9.71
CA ALA A 114 6.20 5.15 -9.48
C ALA A 114 5.50 5.83 -8.29
N ALA A 115 4.16 5.75 -8.22
CA ALA A 115 3.40 6.27 -7.09
C ALA A 115 3.76 5.54 -5.79
N LEU A 116 3.81 4.20 -5.82
CA LEU A 116 4.18 3.39 -4.66
C LEU A 116 5.62 3.63 -4.20
N THR A 117 6.55 3.90 -5.12
CA THR A 117 7.93 4.23 -4.74
C THR A 117 7.98 5.51 -3.90
N VAL A 118 7.23 6.55 -4.29
CA VAL A 118 7.14 7.76 -3.46
C VAL A 118 6.54 7.44 -2.09
N VAL A 119 5.48 6.61 -2.03
CA VAL A 119 4.89 6.15 -0.76
C VAL A 119 5.93 5.49 0.14
N VAL A 120 6.74 4.56 -0.38
CA VAL A 120 7.78 3.87 0.41
C VAL A 120 8.75 4.86 1.04
N PHE A 121 9.29 5.79 0.27
CA PHE A 121 10.31 6.70 0.77
C PHE A 121 9.74 7.80 1.66
N VAL A 122 8.51 8.27 1.40
CA VAL A 122 7.83 9.20 2.31
C VAL A 122 7.50 8.51 3.63
N ASP A 123 7.00 7.27 3.61
CA ASP A 123 6.67 6.53 4.83
C ASP A 123 7.93 6.22 5.67
N LEU A 124 9.06 5.90 5.02
CA LEU A 124 10.35 5.70 5.69
C LEU A 124 10.93 6.97 6.32
N GLU A 125 10.65 8.16 5.78
CA GLU A 125 11.19 9.44 6.29
C GLU A 125 10.25 10.16 7.25
N HIS A 126 8.93 10.03 7.04
CA HIS A 126 7.93 10.87 7.66
C HIS A 126 6.79 10.09 8.33
N TYR A 127 6.72 8.75 8.18
CA TYR A 127 5.63 7.91 8.71
C TYR A 127 4.22 8.33 8.26
N ILE A 128 4.14 9.00 7.10
CA ILE A 128 2.88 9.42 6.49
C ILE A 128 2.75 8.84 5.08
N ILE A 129 1.50 8.61 4.66
CA ILE A 129 1.19 8.17 3.30
C ILE A 129 0.35 9.26 2.65
N PRO A 130 0.88 10.02 1.67
CA PRO A 130 0.10 11.05 0.97
C PRO A 130 -1.02 10.43 0.13
N ASP A 131 -2.29 10.69 0.50
CA ASP A 131 -3.50 10.06 -0.07
C ASP A 131 -3.60 10.11 -1.61
N VAL A 132 -3.02 11.15 -2.23
CA VAL A 132 -3.00 11.31 -3.68
C VAL A 132 -2.25 10.16 -4.38
N LEU A 133 -1.23 9.57 -3.76
CA LEU A 133 -0.41 8.53 -4.36
C LEU A 133 -1.12 7.17 -4.40
N PRO A 134 -1.73 6.66 -3.30
CA PRO A 134 -2.61 5.50 -3.38
C PRO A 134 -3.75 5.69 -4.38
N LEU A 135 -4.34 6.89 -4.48
CA LEU A 135 -5.42 7.14 -5.43
C LEU A 135 -4.96 7.05 -6.89
N ILE A 136 -3.79 7.61 -7.22
CA ILE A 136 -3.16 7.43 -8.55
C ILE A 136 -2.92 5.94 -8.84
N ALA A 137 -2.46 5.19 -7.84
CA ALA A 137 -2.22 3.75 -7.97
C ALA A 137 -3.53 2.95 -8.14
N VAL A 138 -4.62 3.31 -7.47
CA VAL A 138 -5.96 2.75 -7.74
C VAL A 138 -6.37 3.02 -9.18
N GLY A 139 -6.22 4.27 -9.64
CA GLY A 139 -6.50 4.66 -11.02
C GLY A 139 -5.71 3.83 -12.03
N ALA A 140 -4.43 3.58 -11.77
CA ALA A 140 -3.60 2.73 -12.60
C ALA A 140 -4.11 1.27 -12.68
N GLY A 141 -4.57 0.69 -11.56
CA GLY A 141 -5.20 -0.63 -11.56
C GLY A 141 -6.48 -0.70 -12.40
N VAL A 142 -7.32 0.33 -12.31
CA VAL A 142 -8.55 0.44 -13.11
C VAL A 142 -8.24 0.57 -14.59
N VAL A 143 -7.32 1.48 -14.97
CA VAL A 143 -6.93 1.69 -16.36
C VAL A 143 -6.40 0.39 -16.97
N ARG A 144 -5.54 -0.34 -16.24
CA ARG A 144 -5.01 -1.64 -16.68
C ARG A 144 -6.13 -2.61 -17.06
N GLU A 145 -7.13 -2.77 -16.20
CA GLU A 145 -8.26 -3.69 -16.44
C GLU A 145 -9.13 -3.30 -17.64
N MET A 146 -9.23 -1.99 -17.94
CA MET A 146 -10.08 -1.47 -19.01
C MET A 146 -9.59 -1.76 -20.42
N GLY A 147 -8.38 -2.28 -20.60
CA GLY A 147 -7.78 -2.51 -21.94
C GLY A 147 -8.65 -3.32 -22.88
N PRO A 148 -9.08 -4.55 -22.49
CA PRO A 148 -9.93 -5.36 -23.33
C PRO A 148 -11.26 -4.68 -23.67
N VAL A 149 -11.84 -3.87 -22.77
CA VAL A 149 -13.08 -3.13 -23.03
C VAL A 149 -12.86 -2.03 -24.07
N VAL A 150 -11.78 -1.26 -23.93
CA VAL A 150 -11.45 -0.14 -24.82
C VAL A 150 -11.11 -0.62 -26.24
N PHE A 151 -10.41 -1.75 -26.38
CA PHE A 151 -10.04 -2.31 -27.69
C PHE A 151 -11.07 -3.28 -28.27
N GLY A 152 -12.30 -3.31 -27.74
CA GLY A 152 -13.42 -4.07 -28.30
C GLY A 152 -13.38 -5.58 -28.08
N GLY A 153 -12.48 -6.07 -27.22
CA GLY A 153 -12.30 -7.49 -26.89
C GLY A 153 -12.94 -7.92 -25.56
N GLY A 154 -13.62 -7.04 -24.83
CA GLY A 154 -14.14 -7.30 -23.49
C GLY A 154 -15.44 -6.56 -23.18
N SER A 155 -16.20 -7.10 -22.22
CA SER A 155 -17.39 -6.46 -21.66
C SER A 155 -17.09 -5.91 -20.26
N LEU A 156 -17.76 -4.81 -19.89
CA LEU A 156 -17.80 -4.32 -18.50
C LEU A 156 -18.49 -5.31 -17.56
N GLN A 157 -19.45 -6.08 -18.09
CA GLN A 157 -20.13 -7.14 -17.36
C GLN A 157 -19.24 -8.38 -17.35
N ARG A 158 -18.36 -8.45 -16.34
CA ARG A 158 -17.54 -9.64 -16.09
C ARG A 158 -18.18 -10.48 -14.99
N PRO A 159 -18.25 -11.81 -15.16
CA PRO A 159 -18.67 -12.69 -14.08
C PRO A 159 -17.65 -12.59 -12.94
N ILE A 160 -18.15 -12.39 -11.72
CA ILE A 160 -17.38 -12.47 -10.50
C ILE A 160 -17.10 -13.97 -10.25
N PRO A 161 -15.83 -14.39 -10.18
CA PRO A 161 -15.49 -15.80 -9.99
C PRO A 161 -16.14 -16.36 -8.72
N GLY A 162 -16.84 -17.49 -8.85
CA GLY A 162 -17.41 -18.23 -7.71
C GLY A 162 -18.77 -17.76 -7.21
N THR A 163 -19.36 -16.70 -7.79
CA THR A 163 -20.68 -16.21 -7.34
C THR A 163 -21.77 -16.34 -8.39
N GLY A 164 -21.43 -16.36 -9.69
CA GLY A 164 -22.41 -16.37 -10.79
C GLY A 164 -22.96 -14.98 -11.15
N TRP A 165 -22.58 -13.94 -10.39
CA TRP A 165 -23.00 -12.55 -10.61
C TRP A 165 -22.12 -11.87 -11.63
N THR A 166 -22.69 -11.00 -12.46
CA THR A 166 -21.92 -10.08 -13.30
C THR A 166 -21.75 -8.74 -12.59
N ALA A 167 -20.51 -8.28 -12.44
CA ALA A 167 -20.25 -6.94 -11.92
C ALA A 167 -20.54 -5.89 -13.03
N PRO A 168 -21.34 -4.84 -12.76
CA PRO A 168 -21.50 -3.73 -13.71
C PRO A 168 -20.28 -2.78 -13.73
N VAL A 169 -19.33 -3.00 -12.79
CA VAL A 169 -18.14 -2.18 -12.57
C VAL A 169 -16.87 -3.03 -12.71
N PRO A 170 -15.71 -2.41 -13.04
CA PRO A 170 -14.42 -3.08 -13.08
C PRO A 170 -14.13 -3.90 -11.81
N LEU A 171 -13.59 -5.12 -11.97
CA LEU A 171 -13.24 -6.00 -10.86
C LEU A 171 -12.11 -5.42 -9.97
N SER A 172 -11.26 -4.56 -10.53
CA SER A 172 -10.27 -3.75 -9.83
C SER A 172 -10.90 -2.81 -8.80
N LEU A 173 -12.08 -2.23 -9.08
CA LEU A 173 -12.78 -1.42 -8.08
C LEU A 173 -13.29 -2.30 -6.93
N TRP A 174 -13.78 -3.51 -7.23
CA TRP A 174 -14.10 -4.48 -6.20
C TRP A 174 -12.88 -4.85 -5.37
N GLY A 175 -11.74 -5.08 -6.01
CA GLY A 175 -10.46 -5.30 -5.33
C GLY A 175 -10.10 -4.14 -4.41
N ALA A 176 -10.21 -2.91 -4.87
CA ALA A 176 -9.94 -1.71 -4.08
C ALA A 176 -10.85 -1.63 -2.85
N ILE A 177 -12.17 -1.79 -3.05
CA ILE A 177 -13.18 -1.71 -1.98
C ILE A 177 -12.96 -2.82 -0.95
N VAL A 178 -12.81 -4.07 -1.40
CA VAL A 178 -12.63 -5.23 -0.50
C VAL A 178 -11.36 -5.08 0.32
N CYS A 179 -10.24 -4.69 -0.30
CA CYS A 179 -8.97 -4.55 0.40
C CYS A 179 -8.97 -3.33 1.34
N PHE A 180 -9.60 -2.23 0.95
CA PHE A 180 -9.81 -1.07 1.82
C PHE A 180 -10.61 -1.44 3.05
N ILE A 181 -11.80 -2.04 2.87
CA ILE A 181 -12.69 -2.43 3.98
C ILE A 181 -11.99 -3.44 4.89
N ALA A 182 -11.31 -4.44 4.33
CA ALA A 182 -10.61 -5.45 5.11
C ALA A 182 -9.50 -4.82 5.99
N MET A 183 -8.67 -3.94 5.40
CA MET A 183 -7.57 -3.30 6.12
C MET A 183 -8.08 -2.26 7.13
N TRP A 184 -9.08 -1.47 6.76
CA TRP A 184 -9.75 -0.52 7.65
C TRP A 184 -10.39 -1.24 8.85
N ALA A 185 -11.08 -2.37 8.62
CA ALA A 185 -11.69 -3.14 9.69
C ALA A 185 -10.63 -3.73 10.61
N LEU A 186 -9.53 -4.26 10.06
CA LEU A 186 -8.40 -4.75 10.84
C LEU A 186 -7.81 -3.63 11.71
N ALA A 187 -7.58 -2.44 11.15
CA ALA A 187 -7.05 -1.28 11.86
C ALA A 187 -8.02 -0.79 12.96
N ALA A 188 -9.32 -0.73 12.67
CA ALA A 188 -10.33 -0.31 13.63
C ALA A 188 -10.48 -1.31 14.80
N LEU A 189 -10.54 -2.61 14.52
CA LEU A 189 -10.67 -3.67 15.52
C LEU A 189 -9.42 -3.77 16.41
N SER A 190 -8.23 -3.75 15.80
CA SER A 190 -6.97 -3.76 16.53
C SER A 190 -6.84 -2.51 17.40
N SER A 191 -7.10 -1.32 16.87
CA SER A 191 -7.02 -0.08 17.67
C SER A 191 -8.00 -0.09 18.85
N ALA A 192 -9.21 -0.62 18.65
CA ALA A 192 -10.18 -0.79 19.73
C ALA A 192 -9.72 -1.79 20.80
N ALA A 193 -9.11 -2.91 20.39
CA ALA A 193 -8.63 -3.96 21.29
C ALA A 193 -7.41 -3.55 22.11
N TRP A 194 -6.42 -2.91 21.49
CA TRP A 194 -5.18 -2.48 22.16
C TRP A 194 -5.31 -1.14 22.89
N GLY A 195 -6.35 -0.35 22.60
CA GLY A 195 -6.56 0.97 23.20
C GLY A 195 -5.51 2.01 22.87
N ARG A 196 -4.84 1.81 21.74
CA ARG A 196 -3.92 2.73 21.06
C ARG A 196 -4.08 2.54 19.56
N GLU A 197 -3.65 3.51 18.76
CA GLU A 197 -3.70 3.35 17.31
C GLU A 197 -2.76 2.24 16.87
N ALA A 198 -3.33 1.22 16.22
CA ALA A 198 -2.58 0.03 15.83
C ALA A 198 -1.98 0.15 14.44
N MET A 199 -2.64 0.87 13.54
CA MET A 199 -2.23 1.09 12.15
C MET A 199 -2.66 2.47 11.68
N GLY A 200 -1.87 3.05 10.77
CA GLY A 200 -2.19 4.32 10.14
C GLY A 200 -3.37 4.19 9.18
N SER A 201 -4.21 5.22 9.12
CA SER A 201 -5.32 5.28 8.16
C SER A 201 -4.84 5.16 6.70
N GLY A 202 -3.63 5.67 6.40
CA GLY A 202 -3.01 5.58 5.08
C GLY A 202 -2.78 4.15 4.57
N ASP A 203 -2.55 3.17 5.47
CA ASP A 203 -2.34 1.78 5.08
C ASP A 203 -3.58 1.16 4.43
N SER A 204 -4.77 1.62 4.82
CA SER A 204 -6.03 1.16 4.23
C SER A 204 -6.21 1.63 2.79
N LEU A 205 -5.78 2.87 2.47
CA LEU A 205 -5.75 3.39 1.11
C LEU A 205 -4.68 2.69 0.26
N LEU A 206 -3.52 2.41 0.86
CA LEU A 206 -2.49 1.62 0.21
C LEU A 206 -2.98 0.19 -0.10
N ALA A 207 -3.70 -0.45 0.82
CA ALA A 207 -4.34 -1.74 0.59
C ALA A 207 -5.37 -1.67 -0.56
N ALA A 208 -6.13 -0.57 -0.68
CA ALA A 208 -7.01 -0.32 -1.81
C ALA A 208 -6.25 -0.25 -3.14
N ALA A 209 -5.11 0.46 -3.16
CA ALA A 209 -4.25 0.57 -4.33
C ALA A 209 -3.64 -0.78 -4.77
N LEU A 210 -3.23 -1.62 -3.81
CA LEU A 210 -2.79 -2.98 -4.08
C LEU A 210 -3.96 -3.85 -4.58
N GLY A 211 -5.12 -3.73 -3.94
CA GLY A 211 -6.34 -4.45 -4.32
C GLY A 211 -6.79 -4.14 -5.75
N ALA A 212 -6.73 -2.87 -6.15
CA ALA A 212 -7.08 -2.44 -7.51
C ALA A 212 -6.17 -3.04 -8.58
N PHE A 213 -4.86 -3.07 -8.32
CA PHE A 213 -3.88 -3.48 -9.31
C PHE A 213 -3.65 -5.01 -9.35
N LEU A 214 -3.71 -5.66 -8.19
CA LEU A 214 -3.41 -7.09 -8.05
C LEU A 214 -4.64 -7.98 -8.15
N TRP A 215 -5.85 -7.44 -8.26
CA TRP A 215 -7.04 -8.28 -8.40
C TRP A 215 -6.85 -9.31 -9.53
N PRO A 216 -7.04 -10.62 -9.27
CA PRO A 216 -7.91 -11.24 -8.24
C PRO A 216 -7.34 -11.36 -6.82
N ILE A 217 -8.23 -11.51 -5.83
CA ILE A 217 -7.90 -11.53 -4.38
C ILE A 217 -6.73 -12.43 -3.98
N ARG A 218 -6.50 -13.54 -4.69
CA ARG A 218 -5.39 -14.47 -4.42
C ARG A 218 -4.01 -13.80 -4.45
N LEU A 219 -3.78 -12.86 -5.37
CA LEU A 219 -2.50 -12.15 -5.46
C LEU A 219 -2.36 -11.13 -4.33
N VAL A 220 -3.46 -10.51 -3.91
CA VAL A 220 -3.48 -9.62 -2.74
C VAL A 220 -3.11 -10.41 -1.47
N VAL A 221 -3.64 -11.62 -1.31
CA VAL A 221 -3.30 -12.49 -0.17
C VAL A 221 -1.81 -12.82 -0.17
N VAL A 222 -1.23 -13.16 -1.33
CA VAL A 222 0.23 -13.37 -1.44
C VAL A 222 1.00 -12.11 -1.05
N ALA A 223 0.58 -10.94 -1.53
CA ALA A 223 1.20 -9.67 -1.19
C ALA A 223 1.18 -9.42 0.33
N LEU A 224 0.03 -9.65 0.98
CA LEU A 224 -0.14 -9.46 2.42
C LEU A 224 0.72 -10.44 3.23
N ILE A 225 0.78 -11.71 2.83
CA ILE A 225 1.63 -12.72 3.50
C ILE A 225 3.10 -12.29 3.45
N ILE A 226 3.58 -11.84 2.29
CA ILE A 226 4.95 -11.36 2.12
C ILE A 226 5.18 -10.11 2.95
N ALA A 227 4.25 -9.16 2.93
CA ALA A 227 4.34 -7.93 3.72
C ALA A 227 4.44 -8.22 5.22
N VAL A 228 3.59 -9.09 5.74
CA VAL A 228 3.62 -9.52 7.15
C VAL A 228 4.92 -10.26 7.47
N ALA A 229 5.40 -11.14 6.59
CA ALA A 229 6.67 -11.84 6.80
C ALA A 229 7.87 -10.89 6.84
N LEU A 230 7.94 -9.92 5.92
CA LEU A 230 9.02 -8.92 5.92
C LEU A 230 8.93 -7.98 7.12
N GLY A 231 7.73 -7.50 7.46
CA GLY A 231 7.49 -6.62 8.61
C GLY A 231 7.78 -7.29 9.94
N THR A 232 7.44 -8.58 10.10
CA THR A 232 7.78 -9.34 11.30
C THR A 232 9.28 -9.56 11.44
N VAL A 233 10.01 -9.88 10.36
CA VAL A 233 11.47 -9.98 10.39
C VAL A 233 12.10 -8.63 10.77
N ALA A 234 11.63 -7.52 10.19
CA ALA A 234 12.11 -6.19 10.53
C ALA A 234 11.82 -5.82 12.00
N GLY A 235 10.60 -6.06 12.48
CA GLY A 235 10.23 -5.81 13.87
C GLY A 235 11.05 -6.65 14.87
N LEU A 236 11.28 -7.93 14.57
CA LEU A 236 12.09 -8.81 15.41
C LEU A 236 13.57 -8.38 15.43
N THR A 237 14.12 -7.97 14.30
CA THR A 237 15.51 -7.48 14.23
C THR A 237 15.69 -6.20 15.01
N GLN A 238 14.75 -5.24 14.91
CA GLN A 238 14.76 -4.02 15.71
C GLN A 238 14.65 -4.32 17.21
N ALA A 239 13.74 -5.22 17.61
CA ALA A 239 13.60 -5.64 19.00
C ALA A 239 14.88 -6.31 19.53
N ALA A 240 15.56 -7.13 18.72
CA ALA A 240 16.82 -7.77 19.09
C ALA A 240 17.97 -6.75 19.24
N LEU A 241 18.05 -5.76 18.35
CA LEU A 241 19.04 -4.67 18.44
C LEU A 241 18.80 -3.77 19.65
N ALA A 242 17.54 -3.44 19.96
CA ALA A 242 17.17 -2.67 21.15
C ALA A 242 17.56 -3.38 22.45
N LYS A 243 17.37 -4.71 22.52
CA LYS A 243 17.83 -5.54 23.65
C LYS A 243 19.36 -5.56 23.80
N ARG A 244 20.11 -5.53 22.70
CA ARG A 244 21.58 -5.46 22.74
C ARG A 244 22.07 -4.07 23.17
N ALA A 245 21.45 -3.01 22.70
CA ALA A 245 21.79 -1.64 23.09
C ALA A 245 21.60 -1.40 24.59
N SER A 246 20.48 -1.86 25.15
CA SER A 246 20.21 -1.82 26.60
C SER A 246 21.19 -2.65 27.43
N ALA A 247 21.64 -3.80 26.92
CA ALA A 247 22.66 -4.60 27.60
C ALA A 247 24.07 -3.97 27.59
N THR A 248 24.34 -3.01 26.69
CA THR A 248 25.67 -2.40 26.50
C THR A 248 25.77 -0.97 27.07
N GLY A 249 24.64 -0.25 27.19
CA GLY A 249 24.57 1.10 27.77
C GLY A 249 23.72 1.14 29.04
N GLY A 250 24.38 1.19 30.20
CA GLY A 250 23.72 1.23 31.51
C GLY A 250 22.80 2.44 31.71
N GLN A 251 21.65 2.20 32.38
CA GLN A 251 20.65 3.12 32.98
C GLN A 251 20.08 4.29 32.16
N GLU A 252 20.79 4.90 31.22
CA GLU A 252 20.34 6.08 30.46
C GLU A 252 19.46 5.69 29.26
N ILE A 253 19.81 4.59 28.55
CA ILE A 253 18.97 4.02 27.48
C ILE A 253 17.68 3.43 28.06
N GLU A 254 17.72 2.83 29.26
CA GLU A 254 16.53 2.28 29.92
C GLU A 254 15.52 3.37 30.30
N ARG A 255 15.94 4.59 30.64
CA ARG A 255 15.00 5.70 30.91
C ARG A 255 14.28 6.18 29.63
N HIS A 256 14.95 6.18 28.49
CA HIS A 256 14.33 6.49 27.19
C HIS A 256 13.54 5.30 26.59
N ALA A 257 13.90 4.06 26.93
CA ALA A 257 13.20 2.83 26.54
C ALA A 257 11.99 2.50 27.44
N ALA A 258 11.98 2.99 28.69
CA ALA A 258 10.87 2.84 29.63
C ALA A 258 9.90 4.04 29.62
N ALA A 259 10.21 5.11 28.88
CA ALA A 259 9.27 6.19 28.64
C ALA A 259 8.00 5.64 27.97
N GLU A 260 6.85 5.99 28.55
CA GLU A 260 5.49 5.67 28.13
C GLU A 260 5.30 5.95 26.63
N ASP A 261 4.33 5.27 26.00
CA ASP A 261 3.90 5.55 24.63
C ASP A 261 3.72 7.08 24.47
N PRO A 262 4.43 7.75 23.55
CA PRO A 262 4.34 9.21 23.43
C PRO A 262 2.92 9.67 23.10
N LEU A 263 2.09 8.77 22.53
CA LEU A 263 0.71 9.04 22.21
C LEU A 263 -0.21 8.78 23.42
N PRO A 264 -1.18 9.68 23.70
CA PRO A 264 -2.18 9.44 24.73
C PRO A 264 -3.03 8.20 24.38
N PRO A 265 -3.50 7.42 25.38
CA PRO A 265 -4.34 6.26 25.12
C PRO A 265 -5.67 6.65 24.46
N LEU A 266 -6.20 5.74 23.63
CA LEU A 266 -7.45 6.00 22.91
C LEU A 266 -8.64 6.13 23.88
N PRO A 267 -9.48 7.17 23.73
CA PRO A 267 -10.70 7.33 24.51
C PRO A 267 -11.64 6.13 24.36
N ALA A 268 -12.35 5.78 25.44
CA ALA A 268 -13.35 4.70 25.40
C ALA A 268 -14.44 4.95 24.35
N ALA A 269 -14.83 6.21 24.14
CA ALA A 269 -15.78 6.60 23.08
C ALA A 269 -15.27 6.22 21.69
N SER A 270 -14.00 6.51 21.38
CA SER A 270 -13.38 6.15 20.10
C SER A 270 -13.30 4.64 19.90
N ARG A 271 -12.89 3.90 20.94
CA ARG A 271 -12.84 2.43 20.89
C ARG A 271 -14.22 1.81 20.61
N VAL A 272 -15.25 2.26 21.32
CA VAL A 272 -16.62 1.77 21.11
C VAL A 272 -17.15 2.19 19.74
N GLY A 273 -16.83 3.40 19.30
CA GLY A 273 -17.17 3.90 17.97
C GLY A 273 -16.61 3.00 16.87
N ARG A 274 -15.31 2.71 16.90
CA ARG A 274 -14.62 1.80 15.96
C ARG A 274 -15.29 0.42 15.89
N LEU A 275 -15.59 -0.19 17.04
CA LEU A 275 -16.28 -1.50 17.10
C LEU A 275 -17.69 -1.45 16.50
N LEU A 276 -18.49 -0.45 16.85
CA LEU A 276 -19.86 -0.30 16.35
C LEU A 276 -19.89 -0.08 14.84
N THR A 277 -18.96 0.71 14.30
CA THR A 277 -18.88 0.95 12.85
C THR A 277 -18.51 -0.34 12.11
N VAL A 278 -17.51 -1.09 12.58
CA VAL A 278 -17.12 -2.37 11.95
C VAL A 278 -18.27 -3.39 12.01
N MET A 279 -18.93 -3.50 13.17
CA MET A 279 -20.09 -4.38 13.32
C MET A 279 -21.24 -3.98 12.38
N GLY A 280 -21.53 -2.68 12.26
CA GLY A 280 -22.54 -2.16 11.36
C GLY A 280 -22.24 -2.43 9.89
N VAL A 281 -20.99 -2.23 9.45
CA VAL A 281 -20.55 -2.58 8.09
C VAL A 281 -20.66 -4.10 7.85
N GLY A 282 -20.23 -4.92 8.80
CA GLY A 282 -20.35 -6.38 8.72
C GLY A 282 -21.80 -6.83 8.60
N LEU A 283 -22.71 -6.25 9.39
CA LEU A 283 -24.15 -6.51 9.29
C LEU A 283 -24.73 -6.08 7.94
N ALA A 284 -24.32 -4.93 7.39
CA ALA A 284 -24.74 -4.48 6.07
C ALA A 284 -24.27 -5.43 4.95
N LEU A 285 -23.02 -5.90 5.01
CA LEU A 285 -22.46 -6.83 4.04
C LEU A 285 -23.14 -8.21 4.11
N LEU A 286 -23.38 -8.71 5.33
CA LEU A 286 -24.13 -9.95 5.55
C LEU A 286 -25.57 -9.83 5.05
N ALA A 287 -26.25 -8.71 5.36
CA ALA A 287 -27.59 -8.44 4.86
C ALA A 287 -27.62 -8.43 3.34
N GLY A 288 -26.69 -7.71 2.70
CA GLY A 288 -26.57 -7.65 1.25
C GLY A 288 -26.33 -9.03 0.63
N TRP A 289 -25.41 -9.82 1.18
CA TRP A 289 -25.10 -11.16 0.68
C TRP A 289 -26.29 -12.12 0.78
N VAL A 290 -27.04 -12.09 1.89
CA VAL A 290 -28.21 -12.98 2.08
C VAL A 290 -29.47 -12.46 1.38
N LEU A 291 -29.59 -11.15 1.14
CA LEU A 291 -30.69 -10.54 0.38
C LEU A 291 -30.59 -10.79 -1.14
N LEU A 292 -29.39 -11.06 -1.64
CA LEU A 292 -29.08 -11.23 -3.06
C LEU A 292 -28.97 -12.72 -3.44
N PRO A 293 -30.00 -13.57 -3.27
CA PRO A 293 -30.22 -14.63 -4.25
C PRO A 293 -31.57 -14.53 -4.96
N GLU A 294 -31.53 -14.48 -6.29
CA GLU A 294 -32.66 -14.42 -7.23
C GLU A 294 -33.50 -15.73 -7.33
N SER A 295 -33.22 -16.78 -6.55
CA SER A 295 -33.93 -18.07 -6.67
C SER A 295 -34.51 -18.66 -5.37
N ASP A 296 -34.02 -18.30 -4.18
CA ASP A 296 -34.28 -19.07 -2.95
C ASP A 296 -34.85 -18.27 -1.76
N LEU A 297 -35.56 -17.16 -2.03
CA LEU A 297 -36.40 -16.51 -1.00
C LEU A 297 -37.54 -17.40 -0.46
N GLN A 298 -37.70 -18.64 -0.98
CA GLN A 298 -38.68 -19.61 -0.49
C GLN A 298 -38.13 -20.57 0.58
N GLY A 299 -36.81 -20.63 0.82
CA GLY A 299 -36.19 -21.64 1.70
C GLY A 299 -35.66 -21.13 3.05
N ILE A 300 -35.34 -19.83 3.16
CA ILE A 300 -34.84 -19.22 4.42
C ILE A 300 -35.97 -18.35 4.97
N GLY A 301 -36.60 -18.77 6.08
CA GLY A 301 -37.82 -18.19 6.65
C GLY A 301 -37.73 -16.78 7.25
N GLY A 302 -37.13 -15.82 6.55
CA GLY A 302 -37.10 -14.40 6.91
C GLY A 302 -37.67 -13.54 5.78
N GLY A 303 -38.91 -13.05 5.94
CA GLY A 303 -39.53 -12.15 4.95
C GLY A 303 -38.81 -10.80 4.80
N PRO A 304 -39.19 -9.96 3.82
CA PRO A 304 -38.56 -8.66 3.52
C PRO A 304 -38.38 -7.74 4.75
N TRP A 305 -39.27 -7.87 5.74
CA TRP A 305 -39.24 -7.13 7.00
C TRP A 305 -38.02 -7.43 7.86
N VAL A 306 -37.60 -8.71 7.95
CA VAL A 306 -36.41 -9.11 8.71
C VAL A 306 -35.18 -8.42 8.14
N TRP A 307 -35.06 -8.40 6.82
CA TRP A 307 -33.91 -7.82 6.15
C TRP A 307 -33.89 -6.29 6.13
N SER A 308 -35.06 -5.66 5.99
CA SER A 308 -35.18 -4.20 6.20
C SER A 308 -34.76 -3.81 7.62
N THR A 309 -35.06 -4.66 8.61
CA THR A 309 -34.64 -4.47 9.99
C THR A 309 -33.12 -4.62 10.14
N VAL A 310 -32.50 -5.64 9.52
CA VAL A 310 -31.03 -5.80 9.54
C VAL A 310 -30.33 -4.60 8.90
N LEU A 311 -30.84 -4.09 7.77
CA LEU A 311 -30.27 -2.92 7.09
C LEU A 311 -30.40 -1.66 7.96
N VAL A 312 -31.57 -1.43 8.57
CA VAL A 312 -31.78 -0.30 9.50
C VAL A 312 -30.83 -0.40 10.70
N VAL A 313 -30.70 -1.59 11.31
CA VAL A 313 -29.77 -1.83 12.41
C VAL A 313 -28.32 -1.56 11.98
N ALA A 314 -27.93 -1.99 10.77
CA ALA A 314 -26.61 -1.74 10.23
C ALA A 314 -26.34 -0.24 10.03
N VAL A 315 -27.26 0.51 9.41
CA VAL A 315 -27.14 1.96 9.21
C VAL A 315 -27.09 2.70 10.55
N CYS A 316 -27.95 2.35 11.50
CA CYS A 316 -27.92 2.93 12.84
C CYS A 316 -26.60 2.63 13.57
N ALA A 317 -26.08 1.39 13.47
CA ALA A 317 -24.79 1.01 14.06
C ALA A 317 -23.61 1.77 13.44
N ILE A 318 -23.60 1.94 12.10
CA ILE A 318 -22.60 2.76 11.39
C ILE A 318 -22.69 4.22 11.84
N GLY A 319 -23.90 4.80 11.87
CA GLY A 319 -24.09 6.20 12.27
C GLY A 319 -23.68 6.48 13.71
N MET A 320 -24.12 5.64 14.65
CA MET A 320 -23.71 5.75 16.07
C MET A 320 -22.22 5.49 16.25
N GLY A 321 -21.66 4.51 15.54
CA GLY A 321 -20.25 4.19 15.58
C GLY A 321 -19.39 5.34 15.08
N ALA A 322 -19.72 5.90 13.91
CA ALA A 322 -19.04 7.06 13.33
C ALA A 322 -19.13 8.29 14.24
N TYR A 323 -20.30 8.58 14.82
CA TYR A 323 -20.46 9.69 15.76
C TYR A 323 -19.55 9.52 16.99
N ARG A 324 -19.57 8.35 17.63
CA ARG A 324 -18.74 8.09 18.83
C ARG A 324 -17.25 8.06 18.52
N TRP A 325 -16.88 7.53 17.35
CA TRP A 325 -15.51 7.58 16.87
C TRP A 325 -15.07 9.03 16.76
N TRP A 326 -15.79 9.85 16.02
CA TRP A 326 -15.48 11.27 15.84
C TRP A 326 -15.49 12.06 17.16
N GLU A 327 -16.44 11.79 18.06
CA GLU A 327 -16.53 12.44 19.37
C GLU A 327 -15.29 12.14 20.25
N GLY A 328 -14.82 10.89 20.21
CA GLY A 328 -13.58 10.49 20.89
C GLY A 328 -12.35 11.13 20.25
N ASP A 329 -12.24 11.09 18.93
CA ASP A 329 -11.05 11.56 18.22
C ASP A 329 -10.95 13.09 18.16
N ARG A 330 -12.07 13.83 18.23
CA ARG A 330 -12.08 15.31 18.21
C ARG A 330 -11.16 15.94 19.27
N HIS A 331 -11.07 15.34 20.44
CA HIS A 331 -10.25 15.85 21.54
C HIS A 331 -8.90 15.15 21.62
N TRP A 332 -8.82 13.90 21.16
CA TRP A 332 -7.62 13.08 21.20
C TRP A 332 -6.64 13.42 20.06
N ALA A 333 -7.13 13.63 18.83
CA ALA A 333 -6.29 13.85 17.65
C ALA A 333 -5.36 15.08 17.77
N PRO A 334 -5.83 16.26 18.24
CA PRO A 334 -4.92 17.40 18.42
C PRO A 334 -3.83 17.15 19.46
N MET A 335 -4.11 16.33 20.48
CA MET A 335 -3.12 15.94 21.49
C MET A 335 -2.11 14.95 20.93
N ALA A 336 -2.57 14.00 20.11
CA ALA A 336 -1.72 13.06 19.39
C ALA A 336 -0.79 13.78 18.40
N ASP A 337 -1.33 14.72 17.62
CA ASP A 337 -0.55 15.52 16.65
C ASP A 337 0.52 16.36 17.36
N ALA A 338 0.15 17.03 18.46
CA ALA A 338 1.11 17.82 19.25
C ALA A 338 2.21 16.96 19.88
N ALA A 339 1.87 15.74 20.32
CA ALA A 339 2.86 14.79 20.85
C ALA A 339 3.82 14.29 19.75
N PHE A 340 3.31 14.06 18.55
CA PHE A 340 4.10 13.67 17.37
C PHE A 340 5.06 14.79 16.94
N GLU A 341 4.58 16.04 16.86
CA GLU A 341 5.41 17.21 16.52
C GLU A 341 6.50 17.49 17.55
N ALA A 342 6.22 17.23 18.83
CA ALA A 342 7.18 17.45 19.93
C ALA A 342 8.31 16.41 19.96
N SER A 343 8.18 15.28 19.26
CA SER A 343 9.17 14.21 19.22
C SER A 343 9.24 13.59 17.82
N PRO A 344 9.78 14.31 16.83
CA PRO A 344 9.88 13.83 15.45
C PRO A 344 10.77 12.59 15.31
N ASP A 345 11.71 12.41 16.24
CA ASP A 345 12.52 11.20 16.36
C ASP A 345 11.77 10.15 17.20
N LEU A 346 10.62 9.69 16.70
CA LEU A 346 10.05 8.42 17.13
C LEU A 346 11.13 7.37 16.86
N GLY A 347 11.83 6.94 17.91
CA GLY A 347 12.96 6.03 17.81
C GLY A 347 12.60 4.67 17.17
N PRO A 348 13.38 3.60 17.41
CA PRO A 348 13.18 2.28 16.78
C PRO A 348 11.87 1.55 17.14
N ARG A 349 10.84 2.23 17.65
CA ARG A 349 9.54 1.67 18.05
C ARG A 349 8.47 1.77 16.96
N TYR A 350 8.56 2.72 16.03
CA TYR A 350 7.58 2.83 14.94
C TYR A 350 8.14 2.17 13.68
N VAL A 351 7.44 1.16 13.18
CA VAL A 351 7.82 0.42 11.98
C VAL A 351 6.88 0.85 10.86
N PRO A 352 7.36 1.57 9.82
CA PRO A 352 6.51 1.99 8.72
C PRO A 352 6.08 0.73 7.95
N PHE A 353 4.77 0.44 7.95
CA PHE A 353 4.25 -0.78 7.36
C PHE A 353 4.12 -0.68 5.82
N GLY A 354 3.99 0.55 5.30
CA GLY A 354 3.84 0.85 3.88
C GLY A 354 4.92 0.23 2.98
N PRO A 355 6.22 0.34 3.30
CA PRO A 355 7.31 -0.33 2.59
C PRO A 355 7.09 -1.83 2.39
N TYR A 356 6.63 -2.54 3.42
CA TYR A 356 6.43 -4.00 3.32
C TYR A 356 5.20 -4.34 2.49
N LEU A 357 4.12 -3.54 2.58
CA LEU A 357 2.96 -3.67 1.71
C LEU A 357 3.33 -3.47 0.24
N VAL A 358 4.10 -2.43 -0.08
CA VAL A 358 4.56 -2.16 -1.45
C VAL A 358 5.48 -3.29 -1.96
N MET A 359 6.42 -3.75 -1.14
CA MET A 359 7.32 -4.85 -1.50
C MET A 359 6.54 -6.15 -1.74
N GLY A 360 5.62 -6.51 -0.84
CA GLY A 360 4.72 -7.65 -1.03
C GLY A 360 3.89 -7.52 -2.31
N GLY A 361 3.37 -6.32 -2.58
CA GLY A 361 2.63 -6.01 -3.79
C GLY A 361 3.44 -6.17 -5.07
N LEU A 362 4.68 -5.65 -5.09
CA LEU A 362 5.59 -5.79 -6.23
C LEU A 362 5.96 -7.25 -6.47
N VAL A 363 6.28 -8.01 -5.41
CA VAL A 363 6.56 -9.45 -5.54
C VAL A 363 5.34 -10.21 -6.06
N ALA A 364 4.15 -9.91 -5.56
CA ALA A 364 2.91 -10.52 -6.05
C ALA A 364 2.63 -10.17 -7.52
N ALA A 365 2.88 -8.93 -7.96
CA ALA A 365 2.71 -8.51 -9.35
C ALA A 365 3.66 -9.26 -10.31
N LEU A 366 4.90 -9.48 -9.88
CA LEU A 366 5.94 -10.10 -10.71
C LEU A 366 5.88 -11.63 -10.68
N PHE A 367 5.65 -12.22 -9.50
CA PHE A 367 5.86 -13.65 -9.24
C PHE A 367 4.65 -14.35 -8.61
N GLY A 368 3.57 -13.64 -8.29
CA GLY A 368 2.46 -14.19 -7.50
C GLY A 368 1.84 -15.44 -8.10
N ASP A 369 1.59 -15.47 -9.40
CA ASP A 369 1.03 -16.68 -10.06
C ASP A 369 2.00 -17.88 -9.94
N ARG A 370 3.30 -17.65 -10.13
CA ARG A 370 4.33 -18.70 -10.00
C ARG A 370 4.44 -19.21 -8.56
N LEU A 371 4.36 -18.32 -7.58
CA LEU A 371 4.39 -18.66 -6.16
C LEU A 371 3.17 -19.51 -5.77
N ILE A 372 1.98 -19.13 -6.24
CA ILE A 372 0.76 -19.90 -6.01
C ILE A 372 0.87 -21.30 -6.63
N GLN A 373 1.32 -21.39 -7.89
CA GLN A 373 1.50 -22.68 -8.56
C GLN A 373 2.53 -23.56 -7.87
N TRP A 374 3.68 -22.99 -7.49
CA TRP A 374 4.71 -23.70 -6.74
C TRP A 374 4.15 -24.25 -5.43
N TYR A 375 3.39 -23.44 -4.67
CA TYR A 375 2.77 -23.87 -3.42
C TYR A 375 1.74 -24.99 -3.64
N LEU A 376 0.87 -24.86 -4.64
CA LEU A 376 -0.15 -25.87 -4.96
C LEU A 376 0.48 -27.20 -5.44
N ALA A 377 1.58 -27.13 -6.18
CA ALA A 377 2.33 -28.31 -6.59
C ALA A 377 3.03 -28.97 -5.40
N ALA A 378 3.73 -28.18 -4.57
CA ALA A 378 4.46 -28.68 -3.41
C ALA A 378 3.54 -29.30 -2.33
N SER A 379 2.34 -28.76 -2.16
CA SER A 379 1.33 -29.28 -1.22
C SER A 379 0.56 -30.50 -1.74
N GLY A 380 0.75 -30.89 -3.01
CA GLY A 380 -0.02 -31.95 -3.67
C GLY A 380 -1.46 -31.56 -4.01
N LEU A 381 -1.91 -30.35 -3.67
CA LEU A 381 -3.27 -29.86 -3.95
C LEU A 381 -3.54 -29.76 -5.45
N ALA A 382 -2.52 -29.50 -6.27
CA ALA A 382 -2.64 -29.49 -7.73
C ALA A 382 -3.12 -30.85 -8.30
N ALA A 383 -2.81 -31.96 -7.63
CA ALA A 383 -3.17 -33.31 -8.07
C ALA A 383 -4.55 -33.77 -7.58
N THR A 384 -5.19 -33.03 -6.67
CA THR A 384 -6.46 -33.45 -6.04
C THR A 384 -7.70 -33.15 -6.90
N GLY A 385 -7.55 -32.39 -8.00
CA GLY A 385 -8.68 -31.93 -8.82
C GLY A 385 -9.59 -30.90 -8.13
N LEU A 386 -9.31 -30.54 -6.87
CA LEU A 386 -10.05 -29.55 -6.09
C LEU A 386 -9.77 -28.10 -6.52
N VAL A 387 -8.64 -27.88 -7.21
CA VAL A 387 -8.23 -26.55 -7.69
C VAL A 387 -8.76 -26.35 -9.12
N PRO A 388 -9.54 -25.29 -9.39
CA PRO A 388 -10.01 -24.97 -10.73
C PRO A 388 -8.87 -24.92 -11.75
N GLY A 389 -9.06 -25.54 -12.92
CA GLY A 389 -8.05 -25.59 -13.99
C GLY A 389 -7.57 -24.20 -14.43
N ALA A 390 -8.39 -23.16 -14.33
CA ALA A 390 -8.01 -21.77 -14.61
C ALA A 390 -6.96 -21.18 -13.64
N ILE A 391 -6.77 -21.79 -12.46
CA ILE A 391 -5.73 -21.41 -11.49
C ILE A 391 -4.43 -22.20 -11.78
N LEU A 392 -4.55 -23.38 -12.36
CA LEU A 392 -3.43 -24.24 -12.76
C LEU A 392 -2.88 -23.88 -14.16
N ALA A 393 -3.70 -23.26 -15.01
CA ALA A 393 -3.32 -22.81 -16.34
C ALA A 393 -2.40 -21.59 -16.25
N THR A 394 -1.26 -21.65 -16.93
CA THR A 394 -0.36 -20.52 -17.14
C THR A 394 -0.99 -19.51 -18.12
N PRO A 395 -0.83 -18.19 -17.93
CA PRO A 395 -0.78 -17.28 -19.07
C PRO A 395 0.47 -17.52 -19.92
#